data_AF-A0A524A9W6-F1
#
_entry.id   AF-A0A524A9W6-F1
#
_cell.length_a   1.000
_cell.length_b   1.000
_cell.length_c   1.000
_cell.angle_alpha   90.00
_cell.angle_beta   90.00
_cell.angle_gamma   90.00
#
_symmetry.space_group_name_H-M   'P 1'
#
loop_
_entity.id
_entity.type
_entity.pdbx_description
1 polymer ?
#
loop_
_entity_poly.entity_id
_entity_poly.type
_entity_poly.pdbx_seq_one_letter_code
_entity_poly.pdbx_strand_id
1 'polypeptide(L)'
;MQQKLRYEMYHLSQHWPTLVNGIESDLIPTTSNTVELVIRRFDQHYQNFCGFDTIETAQLFLGVFEKVYRFTPFSQDAQPRIRGKCPLELAGYDISQVPMASLCAGWSLAWPLEVAQNLVPNS
;
A
#
# COMPACT_ATOMS: atom_id res chain seq x y z
N MET A 1 35.02 -2.33 5.17
CA MET A 1 34.31 -3.56 4.74
C MET A 1 33.88 -4.43 5.92
N GLN A 2 34.78 -4.84 6.82
CA GLN A 2 34.43 -5.72 7.97
C GLN A 2 33.43 -5.11 8.98
N GLN A 3 33.41 -3.78 9.15
CA GLN A 3 32.50 -3.14 10.09
C GLN A 3 31.04 -3.13 9.60
N LYS A 4 30.82 -3.00 8.29
CA LYS A 4 29.49 -3.10 7.68
C LYS A 4 28.89 -4.50 7.88
N LEU A 5 29.66 -5.55 7.60
CA LEU A 5 29.22 -6.94 7.80
C LEU A 5 28.87 -7.25 9.26
N ARG A 6 29.64 -6.72 10.22
CA ARG A 6 29.31 -6.86 11.65
C ARG A 6 28.01 -6.16 12.04
N TYR A 7 27.75 -4.98 11.49
CA TYR A 7 26.50 -4.25 11.72
C TYR A 7 25.30 -4.99 11.14
N GLU A 8 25.40 -5.48 9.90
CA GLU A 8 24.33 -6.25 9.24
C GLU A 8 24.00 -7.54 10.00
N MET A 9 25.00 -8.32 10.42
CA MET A 9 24.77 -9.54 11.20
C MET A 9 24.14 -9.25 12.56
N TYR A 10 24.57 -8.17 13.23
CA TYR A 10 23.97 -7.76 14.49
C TYR A 10 22.49 -7.38 14.28
N HIS A 11 22.20 -6.58 13.26
CA HIS A 11 20.84 -6.18 12.92
C HIS A 11 19.94 -7.37 12.58
N LEU A 12 20.44 -8.32 11.78
CA LEU A 12 19.74 -9.57 11.47
C LEU A 12 19.47 -10.41 12.73
N SER A 13 20.43 -10.51 13.64
CA SER A 13 20.27 -11.30 14.88
C SER A 13 19.14 -10.76 15.76
N GLN A 14 18.96 -9.43 15.81
CA GLN A 14 17.90 -8.79 16.60
C GLN A 14 16.51 -9.01 16.00
N HIS A 15 16.41 -9.08 14.67
CA HIS A 15 15.12 -9.18 13.97
C HIS A 15 14.77 -10.60 13.50
N TRP A 16 15.70 -11.56 13.64
CA TRP A 16 15.52 -12.96 13.26
C TRP A 16 14.22 -13.61 13.76
N PRO A 17 13.78 -13.40 15.02
CA PRO A 17 12.53 -14.00 15.51
C PRO A 17 11.28 -13.57 14.72
N THR A 18 11.29 -12.37 14.13
CA THR A 18 10.19 -11.88 13.29
C THR A 18 10.36 -12.32 11.84
N LEU A 19 11.60 -12.29 11.33
CA LEU A 19 11.92 -12.63 9.94
C LEU A 19 11.69 -14.10 9.61
N VAL A 20 11.91 -15.00 10.57
CA VAL A 20 11.72 -16.45 10.36
C VAL A 20 10.28 -16.79 9.98
N ASN A 21 9.30 -16.00 10.44
CA ASN A 21 7.88 -16.20 10.10
C ASN A 21 7.56 -15.90 8.63
N GLY A 22 8.42 -15.16 7.94
CA GLY A 22 8.26 -14.85 6.51
C GLY A 22 8.91 -15.88 5.60
N ILE A 23 9.74 -16.79 6.13
CA ILE A 23 10.40 -17.83 5.33
C ILE A 23 9.34 -18.86 4.91
N GLU A 24 9.25 -19.13 3.61
CA GLU A 24 8.28 -20.07 3.01
C GLU A 24 6.80 -19.72 3.27
N SER A 25 6.53 -18.49 3.71
CA SER A 25 5.16 -18.02 3.90
C SER A 25 4.53 -17.64 2.57
N ASP A 26 3.45 -18.31 2.18
CA ASP A 26 2.62 -17.91 1.03
C ASP A 26 1.83 -16.62 1.29
N LEU A 27 1.71 -16.22 2.57
CA LEU A 27 0.95 -15.04 2.99
C LEU A 27 1.81 -13.77 3.02
N ILE A 28 3.10 -13.89 3.34
CA ILE A 28 4.00 -12.74 3.45
C ILE A 28 4.76 -12.62 2.13
N PRO A 29 4.49 -11.58 1.32
CA PRO A 29 5.16 -11.41 0.06
C PRO A 29 6.67 -11.25 0.28
N THR A 30 7.46 -12.02 -0.47
CA THR A 30 8.93 -11.93 -0.46
C THR A 30 9.45 -10.70 -1.20
N THR A 31 8.58 -9.93 -1.87
CA THR A 31 8.94 -8.72 -2.61
C THR A 31 8.41 -7.47 -1.93
N SER A 32 9.27 -6.46 -1.78
CA SER A 32 8.91 -5.12 -1.31
C SER A 32 8.26 -4.24 -2.39
N ASN A 33 8.16 -4.73 -3.64
CA ASN A 33 7.72 -3.96 -4.81
C ASN A 33 6.43 -3.14 -4.58
N THR A 34 5.42 -3.72 -3.92
CA THR A 34 4.16 -3.02 -3.65
C THR A 34 4.34 -1.90 -2.63
N VAL A 35 5.10 -2.15 -1.56
CA VAL A 35 5.38 -1.17 -0.51
C VAL A 35 6.21 -0.02 -1.08
N GLU A 36 7.28 -0.34 -1.81
CA GLU A 36 8.14 0.64 -2.47
C GLU A 36 7.36 1.49 -3.48
N LEU A 37 6.43 0.89 -4.23
CA LEU A 37 5.58 1.63 -5.15
C LEU A 37 4.69 2.64 -4.42
N VAL A 38 4.08 2.25 -3.30
CA VAL A 38 3.22 3.14 -2.50
C VAL A 38 4.05 4.27 -1.88
N ILE A 39 5.21 3.96 -1.30
CA ILE A 39 6.13 4.97 -0.76
C ILE A 39 6.55 5.96 -1.85
N ARG A 40 6.97 5.46 -3.00
CA ARG A 40 7.34 6.32 -4.14
C ARG A 40 6.21 7.22 -4.60
N ARG A 41 4.96 6.72 -4.59
CA ARG A 41 3.78 7.53 -4.95
C ARG A 41 3.48 8.60 -3.90
N PHE A 42 3.68 8.30 -2.63
CA PHE A 42 3.59 9.28 -1.54
C PHE A 42 4.62 10.39 -1.70
N ASP A 43 5.89 10.01 -1.89
CA ASP A 43 6.99 10.96 -2.09
C ASP A 43 6.77 11.83 -3.31
N GLN A 44 6.32 11.26 -4.43
CA GLN A 44 5.97 12.02 -5.64
C GLN A 44 4.82 13.01 -5.40
N HIS A 45 3.80 12.60 -4.63
CA HIS A 45 2.64 13.45 -4.35
C HIS A 45 3.00 14.66 -3.48
N TYR A 46 3.94 14.49 -2.55
CA TYR A 46 4.40 15.54 -1.63
C TYR A 46 5.80 16.06 -1.93
N GLN A 47 6.35 15.84 -3.12
CA GLN A 47 7.74 16.18 -3.46
C GLN A 47 8.07 17.67 -3.26
N ASN A 48 7.09 18.54 -3.53
CA ASN A 48 7.25 20.00 -3.40
C ASN A 48 6.72 20.54 -2.06
N PHE A 49 6.38 19.65 -1.12
CA PHE A 49 5.84 20.01 0.17
C PHE A 49 6.99 20.21 1.18
N CYS A 50 6.96 21.31 1.94
CA CYS A 50 8.03 21.68 2.87
C CYS A 50 8.11 20.81 4.15
N GLY A 51 7.34 19.73 4.23
CA GLY A 51 7.22 18.86 5.41
C GLY A 51 6.02 19.21 6.29
N PHE A 52 5.74 18.35 7.27
CA PHE A 52 4.60 18.50 8.19
C PHE A 52 5.05 19.20 9.48
N ASP A 53 4.26 20.15 9.96
CA ASP A 53 4.56 20.91 11.19
C ASP A 53 4.44 20.03 12.45
N THR A 54 3.53 19.06 12.45
CA THR A 54 3.32 18.13 13.56
C THR A 54 2.95 16.72 13.08
N ILE A 55 3.03 15.75 13.99
CA ILE A 55 2.64 14.34 13.72
C ILE A 55 1.15 14.27 13.38
N GLU A 56 0.31 15.05 14.05
CA GLU A 56 -1.14 15.10 13.82
C GLU A 56 -1.45 15.57 12.40
N THR A 57 -0.75 16.61 11.92
CA THR A 57 -0.87 17.06 10.53
C THR A 57 -0.37 15.98 9.57
N ALA A 58 0.74 15.31 9.87
CA ALA A 58 1.23 14.21 9.04
C ALA A 58 0.20 13.06 8.92
N GLN A 59 -0.50 12.72 10.01
CA GLN A 59 -1.56 11.70 10.00
C GLN A 59 -2.76 12.12 9.14
N LEU A 60 -3.18 13.38 9.20
CA LEU A 60 -4.26 13.90 8.36
C LEU A 60 -3.90 13.80 6.87
N PHE A 61 -2.68 14.22 6.51
CA PHE A 61 -2.19 14.14 5.14
C PHE A 61 -2.05 12.69 4.67
N LEU A 62 -1.60 11.77 5.53
CA LEU A 62 -1.57 10.34 5.22
C LEU A 62 -2.98 9.80 4.93
N GLY A 63 -3.98 10.20 5.73
CA GLY A 63 -5.38 9.80 5.52
C GLY A 63 -5.97 10.35 4.21
N VAL A 64 -5.60 11.57 3.82
CA VAL A 64 -5.97 12.13 2.50
C VAL A 64 -5.28 11.38 1.38
N PHE A 65 -3.97 11.18 1.49
CA PHE A 65 -3.18 10.46 0.50
C PHE A 65 -3.73 9.06 0.25
N GLU A 66 -4.07 8.32 1.31
CA GLU A 66 -4.64 6.98 1.18
C GLU A 66 -5.88 6.97 0.27
N LYS A 67 -6.77 7.95 0.43
CA LYS A 67 -7.97 8.09 -0.40
C LYS A 67 -7.62 8.49 -1.82
N VAL A 68 -6.79 9.52 -1.99
CA VAL A 68 -6.36 9.98 -3.32
C VAL A 68 -5.70 8.82 -4.08
N TYR A 69 -4.76 8.13 -3.45
CA TYR A 69 -4.06 6.99 -4.04
C TYR A 69 -5.03 5.87 -4.43
N ARG A 70 -5.95 5.46 -3.54
CA ARG A 70 -6.87 4.33 -3.79
C ARG A 70 -7.95 4.61 -4.83
N PHE A 71 -8.42 5.87 -4.94
CA PHE A 71 -9.56 6.24 -5.78
C PHE A 71 -9.18 7.00 -7.05
N THR A 72 -7.95 7.48 -7.21
CA THR A 72 -7.54 8.18 -8.44
C THR A 72 -7.32 7.19 -9.59
N PRO A 73 -8.03 7.34 -10.72
CA PRO A 73 -7.80 6.51 -11.89
C PRO A 73 -6.40 6.70 -12.49
N PHE A 74 -5.83 5.62 -13.04
CA PHE A 74 -4.59 5.73 -13.81
C PHE A 74 -4.80 6.59 -15.06
N SER A 75 -3.79 7.41 -15.37
CA SER A 75 -3.81 8.34 -16.51
C SER A 75 -3.94 7.62 -17.86
N GLN A 76 -4.21 8.41 -18.90
CA GLN A 76 -4.27 7.91 -20.27
C GLN A 76 -2.93 7.32 -20.73
N ASP A 77 -1.80 7.76 -20.18
CA ASP A 77 -0.48 7.22 -20.55
C ASP A 77 -0.19 5.85 -19.92
N ALA A 78 -1.06 5.36 -19.03
CA ALA A 78 -0.94 4.04 -18.45
C ALA A 78 -1.21 2.92 -19.47
N GLN A 79 -0.75 1.71 -19.15
CA GLN A 79 -0.99 0.52 -19.96
C GLN A 79 -2.50 0.36 -20.24
N PRO A 80 -2.91 -0.06 -21.45
CA PRO A 80 -4.33 -0.14 -21.82
C PRO A 80 -5.21 -0.93 -20.84
N ARG A 81 -4.65 -1.96 -20.19
CA ARG A 81 -5.35 -2.80 -19.22
C ARG A 81 -5.79 -2.08 -17.94
N ILE A 82 -5.07 -1.02 -17.53
CA ILE A 82 -5.28 -0.35 -16.24
C ILE A 82 -5.75 1.10 -16.36
N ARG A 83 -5.68 1.67 -17.56
CA ARG A 83 -6.11 3.04 -17.87
C ARG A 83 -7.54 3.30 -17.41
N GLY A 84 -7.77 4.45 -16.77
CA GLY A 84 -9.10 4.87 -16.34
C GLY A 84 -9.68 4.08 -15.17
N LYS A 85 -8.97 3.08 -14.65
CA LYS A 85 -9.32 2.37 -13.41
C LYS A 85 -8.51 2.93 -12.26
N CYS A 86 -9.07 3.02 -11.07
CA CYS A 86 -8.33 3.29 -9.85
C CYS A 86 -7.78 1.99 -9.23
N PRO A 87 -6.83 2.07 -8.27
CA PRO A 87 -6.29 0.89 -7.61
C PRO A 87 -7.34 -0.04 -6.97
N LEU A 88 -8.44 0.49 -6.42
CA LEU A 88 -9.50 -0.35 -5.87
C LEU A 88 -10.28 -1.11 -6.95
N GLU A 89 -10.59 -0.48 -8.08
CA GLU A 89 -11.23 -1.16 -9.21
C GLU A 89 -10.32 -2.23 -9.82
N LEU A 90 -8.99 -2.01 -9.82
CA LEU A 90 -8.03 -3.06 -10.23
C LEU A 90 -7.99 -4.24 -9.26
N ALA A 91 -8.26 -4.01 -7.97
CA ALA A 91 -8.38 -5.05 -6.98
C ALA A 91 -9.75 -5.76 -6.99
N GLY A 92 -10.68 -5.33 -7.86
CA GLY A 92 -11.99 -5.95 -8.05
C GLY A 92 -13.11 -5.37 -7.18
N TYR A 93 -12.88 -4.23 -6.52
CA TYR A 93 -13.93 -3.54 -5.77
C TYR A 93 -14.86 -2.75 -6.70
N ASP A 94 -16.17 -2.85 -6.46
CA ASP A 94 -17.15 -1.94 -7.05
C ASP A 94 -17.23 -0.65 -6.22
N ILE A 95 -16.54 0.39 -6.68
CA ILE A 95 -16.49 1.69 -5.99
C ILE A 95 -17.80 2.48 -6.09
N SER A 96 -18.70 2.14 -7.02
CA SER A 96 -19.96 2.86 -7.23
C SER A 96 -20.93 2.72 -6.05
N GLN A 97 -20.77 1.64 -5.28
CA GLN A 97 -21.59 1.32 -4.12
C GLN A 97 -21.05 1.94 -2.82
N VAL A 98 -19.91 2.63 -2.85
CA VAL A 98 -19.25 3.12 -1.64
C VAL A 98 -19.84 4.48 -1.22
N PRO A 99 -20.51 4.57 -0.06
CA PRO A 99 -21.07 5.85 0.39
C PRO A 99 -19.96 6.83 0.74
N MET A 100 -20.10 8.07 0.28
CA MET A 100 -19.08 9.10 0.50
C MET A 100 -18.85 9.39 1.99
N ALA A 101 -19.91 9.28 2.80
CA ALA A 101 -19.82 9.41 4.26
C ALA A 101 -18.90 8.35 4.90
N SER A 102 -18.93 7.10 4.41
CA SER A 102 -18.08 6.01 4.91
C SER A 102 -16.61 6.27 4.61
N LEU A 103 -16.31 6.83 3.44
CA LEU A 103 -14.95 7.23 3.08
C LEU A 103 -14.47 8.42 3.91
N CYS A 104 -15.31 9.41 4.20
CA CYS A 104 -14.94 10.57 4.99
C CYS A 104 -14.78 10.29 6.49
N ALA A 105 -15.37 9.22 7.02
CA ALA A 105 -15.30 8.87 8.44
C ALA A 105 -13.89 8.45 8.93
N GLY A 106 -12.91 8.28 8.03
CA GLY A 106 -11.52 7.96 8.41
C GLY A 106 -11.26 6.47 8.64
N TRP A 107 -12.26 5.62 8.43
CA TRP A 107 -12.10 4.17 8.55
C TRP A 107 -11.51 3.71 7.22
N SER A 108 -10.21 3.40 7.20
CA SER A 108 -9.58 2.67 6.10
C SER A 108 -10.23 1.29 6.03
N LEU A 109 -11.39 1.23 5.36
CA LEU A 109 -12.16 0.03 4.99
C LEU A 109 -12.25 -1.05 6.07
N ALA A 110 -13.08 -0.85 7.10
CA ALA A 110 -13.81 -1.97 7.71
C ALA A 110 -14.96 -2.35 6.75
N TRP A 111 -14.61 -2.78 5.54
CA TRP A 111 -15.59 -3.25 4.55
C TRP A 111 -15.77 -4.76 4.74
N PRO A 112 -16.99 -5.30 4.68
CA PRO A 112 -17.16 -6.75 4.65
C PRO A 112 -16.50 -7.28 3.37
N LEU A 113 -15.41 -8.02 3.53
CA LEU A 113 -14.66 -8.70 2.47
C LEU A 113 -15.50 -9.83 1.86
N GLU A 114 -16.61 -9.51 1.21
CA GLU A 114 -17.10 -10.37 0.13
C GLU A 114 -16.32 -9.96 -1.12
N VAL A 115 -15.03 -10.29 -1.11
CA VAL A 115 -14.25 -10.38 -2.34
C VAL A 115 -15.04 -11.34 -3.22
N ALA A 116 -15.53 -10.87 -4.36
CA ALA A 116 -16.17 -11.72 -5.34
C ALA A 116 -15.25 -12.92 -5.56
N GLN A 117 -15.74 -14.12 -5.19
CA GLN A 117 -15.02 -15.38 -5.27
C GLN A 117 -14.72 -15.69 -6.73
N ASN A 118 -13.71 -15.04 -7.29
CA ASN A 118 -13.11 -15.47 -8.53
C ASN A 118 -12.25 -16.67 -8.17
N LEU A 119 -12.91 -17.84 -8.25
CA LEU A 119 -12.32 -19.17 -8.33
C LEU A 119 -11.01 -19.11 -9.12
N VAL A 120 -9.89 -19.15 -8.41
CA VAL A 120 -8.60 -19.51 -9.02
C VAL A 120 -8.67 -21.01 -9.27
N PRO A 121 -8.56 -21.51 -10.51
CA PRO A 121 -8.44 -22.94 -10.74
C PRO A 121 -7.09 -23.37 -10.18
N ASN A 122 -7.13 -24.23 -9.16
CA ASN A 122 -5.94 -24.93 -8.71
C ASN A 122 -5.31 -25.67 -9.90
N SER A 123 -4.00 -25.53 -10.05
CA SER A 123 -3.14 -26.43 -10.83
C SER A 123 -1.88 -26.67 -10.02
#